data_AF-A0A644YL27-F1
#
_entry.id   AF-A0A644YL27-F1
#
_cell.length_a   1.000
_cell.length_b   1.000
_cell.length_c   1.000
_cell.angle_alpha   90.00
_cell.angle_beta   90.00
_cell.angle_gamma   90.00
#
_symmetry.space_group_name_H-M   'P 1'
#
loop_
_entity.id
_entity.type
_entity.pdbx_description
1 polymer ?
#
loop_
_entity_poly.entity_id
_entity_poly.type
_entity_poly.pdbx_seq_one_letter_code
_entity_poly.pdbx_strand_id
1 'polypeptide(L)'
;MIPDLARINLEIDRTHKNVLEFITVCNSENSKSSSYEDWSYKDVIAHLTRWISFSADKLESIKNQIPFKDVDDFRKTNREWYAVDYNKELKIVESEFEKAIKKYKAVIVTYGKEELIKNDLPLGFGIDLWRYMIMDGSTHPNGHLLYHYLKRRKYLNFIKVMEETKDIFYLFSNGNSKVYSFVEYKDKAGMVKNRLEELSKAYNDNDILKKVMEANQ
;
A
#
# COMPACT_ATOMS: atom_id res chain seq x y z
N MET A 1 -2.39 9.26 19.41
CA MET A 1 -1.13 8.68 19.95
C MET A 1 -0.21 8.44 18.76
N ILE A 2 0.99 9.02 18.73
CA ILE A 2 1.96 8.78 17.64
C ILE A 2 2.49 7.34 17.78
N PRO A 3 2.57 6.56 16.69
CA PRO A 3 3.09 5.20 16.79
C PRO A 3 4.60 5.24 17.05
N ASP A 4 5.09 4.37 17.92
CA ASP A 4 6.52 4.13 18.05
C ASP A 4 7.04 3.24 16.91
N LEU A 5 8.36 3.08 16.83
CA LEU A 5 8.98 2.24 15.81
C LEU A 5 8.58 0.77 15.91
N ALA A 6 8.27 0.27 17.10
CA ALA A 6 7.82 -1.10 17.29
C ALA A 6 6.45 -1.30 16.62
N ARG A 7 5.53 -0.35 16.80
CA ARG A 7 4.24 -0.35 16.11
C ARG A 7 4.42 -0.19 14.60
N ILE A 8 5.27 0.71 14.13
CA ILE A 8 5.52 0.89 12.68
C ILE A 8 6.04 -0.42 12.06
N ASN A 9 7.04 -1.06 12.69
CA ASN A 9 7.57 -2.35 12.22
C ASN A 9 6.50 -3.45 12.20
N LEU A 10 5.65 -3.52 13.23
CA LEU A 10 4.55 -4.49 13.27
C LEU A 10 3.58 -4.32 12.10
N GLU A 11 3.26 -3.09 11.70
CA GLU A 11 2.37 -2.83 10.56
C GLU A 11 3.03 -3.17 9.22
N ILE A 12 4.35 -3.00 9.10
CA ILE A 12 5.10 -3.46 7.92
C ILE A 12 5.12 -4.99 7.86
N ASP A 13 5.29 -5.68 8.99
CA ASP A 13 5.24 -7.14 9.06
C ASP A 13 3.86 -7.70 8.70
N ARG A 14 2.78 -7.04 9.14
CA ARG A 14 1.41 -7.37 8.70
C ARG A 14 1.23 -7.15 7.22
N THR A 15 1.75 -6.05 6.68
CA THR A 15 1.68 -5.74 5.26
C THR A 15 2.43 -6.77 4.42
N HIS A 16 3.63 -7.17 4.86
CA HIS A 16 4.40 -8.25 4.25
C HIS A 16 3.60 -9.55 4.20
N LYS A 17 3.04 -9.99 5.33
CA LYS A 17 2.15 -11.15 5.40
C LYS A 17 0.96 -11.04 4.43
N ASN A 18 0.30 -9.88 4.39
CA ASN A 18 -0.87 -9.66 3.53
C ASN A 18 -0.52 -9.73 2.04
N VAL A 19 0.65 -9.22 1.65
CA VAL A 19 1.15 -9.33 0.28
C VAL A 19 1.45 -10.79 -0.10
N LEU A 20 2.10 -11.56 0.78
CA LEU A 20 2.36 -12.99 0.53
C LEU A 20 1.07 -13.82 0.43
N GLU A 21 0.07 -13.49 1.25
CA GLU A 21 -1.26 -14.10 1.15
C GLU A 21 -1.98 -13.71 -0.13
N PHE A 22 -1.88 -12.44 -0.56
CA PHE A 22 -2.43 -11.98 -1.83
C PHE A 22 -1.84 -12.72 -3.02
N ILE A 23 -0.51 -12.89 -3.06
CA ILE A 23 0.18 -13.72 -4.05
C ILE A 23 -0.42 -15.13 -4.04
N THR A 24 -0.50 -15.77 -2.88
CA THR A 24 -1.01 -17.14 -2.75
C THR A 24 -2.44 -17.27 -3.27
N VAL A 25 -3.32 -16.34 -2.90
CA VAL A 25 -4.75 -16.33 -3.28
C VAL A 25 -4.93 -16.10 -4.79
N CYS A 26 -4.05 -15.33 -5.41
CA CYS A 26 -4.15 -14.94 -6.82
C CYS A 26 -3.24 -15.74 -7.76
N ASN A 27 -2.36 -16.62 -7.25
CA ASN A 27 -1.37 -17.33 -8.07
C ASN A 27 -1.99 -18.18 -9.19
N SER A 28 -3.23 -18.67 -9.00
CA SER A 28 -3.96 -19.42 -10.02
C SER A 28 -4.53 -18.55 -11.16
N GLU A 29 -4.45 -17.22 -11.06
CA GLU A 29 -4.96 -16.30 -12.08
C GLU A 29 -3.99 -16.18 -13.27
N ASN A 30 -4.55 -16.07 -14.48
CA ASN A 30 -3.73 -15.85 -15.67
C ASN A 30 -3.24 -14.40 -15.74
N SER A 31 -1.96 -14.17 -15.43
CA SER A 31 -1.33 -12.84 -15.47
C SER A 31 -1.06 -12.31 -16.88
N LYS A 32 -1.27 -13.10 -17.95
CA LYS A 32 -0.96 -12.70 -19.34
C LYS A 32 -1.92 -11.66 -19.94
N SER A 33 -3.01 -11.33 -19.24
CA SER A 33 -4.05 -10.39 -19.71
C SER A 33 -3.91 -8.97 -19.11
N SER A 34 -2.73 -8.63 -18.59
CA SER A 34 -2.49 -7.34 -17.92
C SER A 34 -2.33 -6.17 -18.89
N SER A 35 -2.76 -4.99 -18.45
CA SER A 35 -2.48 -3.69 -19.06
C SER A 35 -2.17 -2.67 -17.96
N TYR A 36 -1.56 -1.53 -18.32
CA TYR A 36 -1.31 -0.47 -17.34
C TYR A 36 -2.60 0.04 -16.68
N GLU A 37 -3.71 0.03 -17.42
CA GLU A 37 -5.03 0.44 -16.95
C GLU A 37 -5.78 -0.68 -16.19
N ASP A 38 -5.29 -1.93 -16.25
CA ASP A 38 -5.88 -3.07 -15.58
C ASP A 38 -4.81 -4.09 -15.11
N TRP A 39 -4.18 -3.79 -13.98
CA TRP A 39 -3.09 -4.60 -13.43
C TRP A 39 -3.51 -6.02 -13.04
N SER A 40 -2.65 -6.98 -13.39
CA SER A 40 -2.66 -8.33 -12.79
C SER A 40 -2.16 -8.27 -11.35
N TYR A 41 -2.30 -9.37 -10.60
CA TYR A 41 -1.79 -9.42 -9.22
C TYR A 41 -0.26 -9.26 -9.19
N LYS A 42 0.47 -9.76 -10.20
CA LYS A 42 1.92 -9.61 -10.32
C LYS A 42 2.32 -8.14 -10.46
N ASP A 43 1.59 -7.37 -11.27
CA ASP A 43 1.92 -5.96 -11.51
C ASP A 43 1.69 -5.12 -10.26
N VAL A 44 0.69 -5.49 -9.43
CA VAL A 44 0.52 -4.89 -8.10
C VAL A 44 1.76 -5.13 -7.25
N ILE A 45 2.27 -6.36 -7.19
CA ILE A 45 3.47 -6.64 -6.37
C ILE A 45 4.68 -5.86 -6.88
N ALA A 46 4.85 -5.77 -8.21
CA ALA A 46 5.92 -4.98 -8.81
C ALA A 46 5.79 -3.48 -8.45
N HIS A 47 4.60 -2.91 -8.58
CA HIS A 47 4.30 -1.52 -8.19
C HIS A 47 4.62 -1.27 -6.71
N LEU A 48 4.14 -2.14 -5.82
CA LEU A 48 4.42 -2.01 -4.37
C LEU A 48 5.91 -2.12 -4.06
N THR A 49 6.61 -3.05 -4.72
CA THR A 49 8.06 -3.23 -4.57
C THR A 49 8.83 -1.96 -4.92
N ARG A 50 8.45 -1.29 -6.02
CA ARG A 50 9.09 -0.06 -6.47
C ARG A 50 8.92 1.08 -5.48
N TRP A 51 7.69 1.32 -4.99
CA TRP A 51 7.42 2.38 -4.02
C TRP A 51 8.08 2.13 -2.66
N ILE A 52 8.07 0.88 -2.18
CA ILE A 52 8.75 0.52 -0.93
C ILE A 52 10.26 0.71 -1.08
N SER A 53 10.86 0.26 -2.18
CA SER A 53 12.30 0.46 -2.43
C SER A 53 12.65 1.95 -2.54
N PHE A 54 11.89 2.72 -3.33
CA PHE A 54 12.08 4.16 -3.47
C PHE A 54 12.00 4.87 -2.13
N SER A 55 10.99 4.52 -1.32
CA SER A 55 10.82 5.11 0.00
C SER A 55 11.94 4.68 0.96
N ALA A 56 12.48 3.47 0.86
CA ALA A 56 13.66 3.06 1.63
C ALA A 56 14.88 3.92 1.27
N ASP A 57 15.12 4.13 -0.02
CA ASP A 57 16.24 4.93 -0.54
C ASP A 57 16.11 6.41 -0.12
N LYS A 58 14.89 6.96 -0.17
CA LYS A 58 14.61 8.31 0.31
C LYS A 58 14.89 8.45 1.80
N LEU A 59 14.40 7.53 2.62
CA LEU A 59 14.64 7.51 4.07
C LEU A 59 16.13 7.34 4.39
N GLU A 60 16.86 6.51 3.66
CA GLU A 60 18.31 6.37 3.83
C GLU A 60 19.03 7.67 3.49
N SER A 61 18.63 8.33 2.41
CA SER A 61 19.21 9.61 1.98
C SER A 61 18.96 10.72 2.99
N ILE A 62 17.76 10.79 3.59
CA ILE A 62 17.44 11.74 4.65
C ILE A 62 18.34 11.52 5.86
N LYS A 63 18.47 10.27 6.30
CA LYS A 63 19.28 9.94 7.48
C LYS A 63 20.74 10.34 7.28
N ASN A 64 21.25 10.14 6.07
CA ASN A 64 22.63 10.42 5.70
C ASN A 64 22.87 11.84 5.16
N GLN A 65 21.82 12.68 5.09
CA GLN A 65 21.87 14.03 4.51
C GLN A 65 22.43 14.06 3.07
N ILE A 66 22.12 13.02 2.29
CA ILE A 66 22.51 12.89 0.89
C ILE A 66 21.38 13.44 0.01
N PRO A 67 21.69 14.22 -1.05
CA PRO A 67 20.68 14.65 -2.01
C PRO A 67 19.93 13.46 -2.62
N PHE A 68 18.62 13.57 -2.70
CA PHE A 68 17.75 12.54 -3.29
C PHE A 68 16.84 13.18 -4.34
N LYS A 69 16.71 12.53 -5.49
CA LYS A 69 15.81 12.99 -6.55
C LYS A 69 14.41 12.42 -6.30
N ASP A 70 13.48 13.29 -5.98
CA ASP A 70 12.08 12.90 -5.78
C ASP A 70 11.35 12.63 -7.12
N VAL A 71 10.13 12.12 -7.02
CA VAL A 71 9.24 11.88 -8.16
C VAL A 71 8.39 13.13 -8.41
N ASP A 72 8.59 13.74 -9.58
CA ASP A 72 7.83 14.93 -10.00
C ASP A 72 6.40 14.59 -10.47
N ASP A 73 6.25 13.45 -11.18
CA ASP A 73 4.96 12.96 -11.70
C ASP A 73 4.83 11.46 -11.45
N PHE A 74 4.10 11.12 -10.39
CA PHE A 74 3.89 9.74 -9.98
C PHE A 74 3.16 8.90 -11.05
N ARG A 75 2.30 9.50 -11.88
CA ARG A 75 1.58 8.76 -12.93
C ARG A 75 2.53 8.37 -14.06
N LYS A 76 3.40 9.30 -14.45
CA LYS A 76 4.44 9.03 -15.43
C LYS A 76 5.40 7.95 -14.91
N THR A 77 5.87 8.09 -13.68
CA THR A 77 6.77 7.11 -13.05
C THR A 77 6.13 5.72 -12.92
N ASN A 78 4.87 5.62 -12.49
CA ASN A 78 4.16 4.34 -12.43
C ASN A 78 4.08 3.66 -13.82
N ARG A 79 3.86 4.43 -14.88
CA ARG A 79 3.80 3.90 -16.26
C ARG A 79 5.15 3.41 -16.76
N GLU A 80 6.22 4.14 -16.43
CA GLU A 80 7.61 3.74 -16.74
C GLU A 80 8.00 2.47 -15.98
N TRP A 81 7.72 2.40 -14.68
CA TRP A 81 8.00 1.22 -13.86
C TRP A 81 7.19 0.00 -14.31
N TYR A 82 5.90 0.18 -14.64
CA TYR A 82 5.10 -0.87 -15.23
C TYR A 82 5.75 -1.43 -16.51
N ALA A 83 6.22 -0.58 -17.42
CA ALA A 83 6.84 -1.05 -18.66
C ALA A 83 8.12 -1.86 -18.41
N VAL A 84 8.91 -1.50 -17.40
CA VAL A 84 10.11 -2.24 -16.99
C VAL A 84 9.77 -3.60 -16.37
N ASP A 85 8.73 -3.65 -15.53
CA ASP A 85 8.41 -4.84 -14.74
C ASP A 85 7.42 -5.79 -15.44
N TYR A 86 6.74 -5.34 -16.50
CA TYR A 86 5.69 -6.07 -17.20
C TYR A 86 6.09 -7.51 -17.60
N ASN A 87 7.31 -7.70 -18.10
CA ASN A 87 7.80 -9.00 -18.54
C ASN A 87 8.55 -9.80 -17.45
N LYS A 88 8.71 -9.26 -16.25
CA LYS A 88 9.38 -9.99 -15.16
C LYS A 88 8.55 -11.20 -14.74
N GLU A 89 9.23 -12.29 -14.41
CA GLU A 89 8.61 -13.46 -13.81
C GLU A 89 8.18 -13.14 -12.37
N LEU A 90 7.07 -13.74 -11.93
CA LEU A 90 6.55 -13.54 -10.57
C LEU A 90 7.60 -13.83 -9.50
N LYS A 91 8.36 -14.92 -9.63
CA LYS A 91 9.42 -15.29 -8.68
C LYS A 91 10.50 -14.21 -8.53
N ILE A 92 10.80 -13.48 -9.60
CA ILE A 92 11.74 -12.35 -9.57
C ILE A 92 11.12 -11.20 -8.77
N VAL A 93 9.88 -10.84 -9.10
CA VAL A 93 9.14 -9.77 -8.41
C VAL A 93 8.99 -10.06 -6.91
N GLU A 94 8.66 -11.30 -6.54
CA GLU A 94 8.60 -11.74 -5.13
C GLU A 94 9.96 -11.59 -4.43
N SER A 95 11.05 -12.02 -5.07
CA SER A 95 12.39 -11.87 -4.50
C SER A 95 12.80 -10.40 -4.33
N GLU A 96 12.41 -9.53 -5.26
CA GLU A 96 12.63 -8.09 -5.16
C GLU A 96 11.80 -7.46 -4.04
N PHE A 97 10.54 -7.87 -3.88
CA PHE A 97 9.67 -7.44 -2.79
C PHE A 97 10.26 -7.77 -1.41
N GLU A 98 10.71 -9.00 -1.20
CA GLU A 98 11.36 -9.43 0.04
C GLU A 98 12.59 -8.58 0.38
N LYS A 99 13.43 -8.28 -0.63
CA LYS A 99 14.60 -7.42 -0.47
C LYS A 99 14.18 -5.98 -0.12
N ALA A 100 13.15 -5.45 -0.79
CA ALA A 100 12.65 -4.11 -0.54
C ALA A 100 12.11 -3.96 0.89
N ILE A 101 11.28 -4.90 1.37
CA ILE A 101 10.77 -4.92 2.74
C ILE A 101 11.92 -5.00 3.75
N LYS A 102 12.88 -5.90 3.53
CA LYS A 102 14.05 -6.03 4.41
C LYS A 102 14.86 -4.73 4.49
N LYS A 103 15.12 -4.10 3.34
CA LYS A 103 15.81 -2.81 3.28
C LYS A 103 15.00 -1.74 4.03
N TYR A 104 13.71 -1.65 3.76
CA TYR A 104 12.81 -0.68 4.39
C TYR A 104 12.87 -0.76 5.91
N LYS A 105 12.69 -1.97 6.47
CA LYS A 105 12.77 -2.22 7.91
C LYS A 105 14.13 -1.83 8.50
N ALA A 106 15.23 -2.16 7.80
CA ALA A 106 16.57 -1.82 8.24
C ALA A 106 16.80 -0.30 8.30
N VAL A 107 16.22 0.45 7.37
CA VAL A 107 16.34 1.92 7.35
C VAL A 107 15.48 2.57 8.45
N ILE A 108 14.22 2.16 8.62
CA ILE A 108 13.33 2.84 9.59
C ILE A 108 13.82 2.74 11.04
N VAL A 109 14.49 1.64 11.41
CA VAL A 109 14.99 1.46 12.79
C VAL A 109 16.18 2.36 13.13
N THR A 110 16.73 3.07 12.15
CA THR A 110 17.82 4.04 12.37
C THR A 110 17.31 5.40 12.88
N TYR A 111 16.00 5.63 12.86
CA TYR A 111 15.39 6.88 13.29
C TYR A 111 15.11 6.90 14.80
N GLY A 112 15.28 8.05 15.43
CA GLY A 112 14.92 8.28 16.82
C GLY A 112 13.45 8.69 16.99
N LYS A 113 12.92 8.55 18.20
CA LYS A 113 11.55 8.93 18.55
C LYS A 113 11.24 10.40 18.22
N GLU A 114 12.20 11.30 18.44
CA GLU A 114 12.04 12.74 18.16
C GLU A 114 11.99 13.04 16.66
N GLU A 115 12.64 12.22 15.83
CA GLU A 115 12.62 12.39 14.37
C GLU A 115 11.26 12.00 13.79
N LEU A 116 10.55 11.05 14.41
CA LEU A 116 9.27 10.53 13.91
C LEU A 116 8.20 11.61 13.73
N ILE A 117 8.21 12.66 14.54
CA ILE A 117 7.21 13.74 14.48
C ILE A 117 7.61 14.90 13.55
N LYS A 118 8.81 14.87 12.98
CA LYS A 118 9.30 15.94 12.09
C LYS A 118 8.62 15.84 10.73
N ASN A 119 8.31 16.99 10.15
CA ASN A 119 7.73 17.15 8.81
C ASN A 119 8.52 18.19 7.98
N ASP A 120 9.73 18.52 8.40
CA ASP A 120 10.58 19.56 7.81
C ASP A 120 11.96 19.02 7.45
N LEU A 121 12.08 17.68 7.33
CA LEU A 121 13.34 17.03 6.99
C LEU A 121 13.81 17.44 5.57
N PRO A 122 15.13 17.50 5.31
CA PRO A 122 15.73 18.17 4.14
C PRO A 122 15.29 17.71 2.75
N LEU A 123 14.59 16.58 2.65
CA LEU A 123 14.09 16.00 1.40
C LEU A 123 12.56 16.02 1.31
N GLY A 124 11.91 16.92 2.05
CA GLY A 124 10.50 17.27 1.88
C GLY A 124 9.57 16.12 2.25
N PHE A 125 9.07 16.17 3.48
CA PHE A 125 7.82 15.48 3.79
C PHE A 125 6.81 16.52 4.21
N GLY A 126 5.79 16.79 3.40
CA GLY A 126 4.64 17.60 3.84
C GLY A 126 3.80 16.94 4.95
N ILE A 127 4.30 15.86 5.55
CA ILE A 127 3.68 15.03 6.58
C ILE A 127 4.73 14.56 7.58
N ASP A 128 4.31 14.20 8.79
CA ASP A 128 5.21 13.64 9.80
C ASP A 128 5.93 12.39 9.28
N LEU A 129 7.20 12.22 9.65
CA LEU A 129 8.03 11.09 9.22
C LEU A 129 7.38 9.74 9.51
N TRP A 130 6.75 9.57 10.67
CA TRP A 130 6.03 8.32 10.98
C TRP A 130 4.88 8.06 10.00
N ARG A 131 4.18 9.10 9.54
CA ARG A 131 3.11 8.96 8.53
C ARG A 131 3.69 8.53 7.20
N TYR A 132 4.81 9.12 6.80
CA TYR A 132 5.51 8.71 5.59
C TYR A 132 5.95 7.24 5.64
N MET A 133 6.51 6.79 6.77
CA MET A 133 6.89 5.38 6.96
C MET A 133 5.69 4.42 6.87
N ILE A 134 4.55 4.82 7.43
CA ILE A 134 3.31 4.04 7.39
C ILE A 134 2.65 4.10 6.01
N MET A 135 2.80 5.21 5.29
CA MET A 135 2.22 5.38 3.95
C MET A 135 2.69 4.27 3.01
N ASP A 136 3.99 4.21 2.74
CA ASP A 136 4.55 3.24 1.81
C ASP A 136 4.79 1.86 2.44
N GLY A 137 5.00 1.80 3.75
CA GLY A 137 5.17 0.54 4.48
C GLY A 137 3.87 -0.20 4.79
N SER A 138 2.71 0.47 4.73
CA SER A 138 1.44 -0.14 5.12
C SER A 138 0.20 0.37 4.39
N THR A 139 -0.18 1.65 4.47
CA THR A 139 -1.51 2.08 4.02
C THR A 139 -1.68 2.01 2.51
N HIS A 140 -0.67 2.42 1.75
CA HIS A 140 -0.67 2.33 0.28
C HIS A 140 -0.68 0.86 -0.19
N PRO A 141 0.22 -0.03 0.28
CA PRO A 141 0.15 -1.46 -0.03
C PRO A 141 -1.20 -2.10 0.27
N ASN A 142 -1.71 -1.95 1.51
CA ASN A 142 -2.97 -2.58 1.89
C ASN A 142 -4.17 -1.95 1.15
N GLY A 143 -4.12 -0.66 0.80
CA GLY A 143 -5.13 -0.02 -0.06
C GLY A 143 -5.22 -0.69 -1.44
N HIS A 144 -4.07 -0.98 -2.06
CA HIS A 144 -4.03 -1.77 -3.30
C HIS A 144 -4.59 -3.19 -3.11
N LEU A 145 -4.21 -3.87 -2.03
CA LEU A 145 -4.73 -5.22 -1.75
C LEU A 145 -6.26 -5.21 -1.59
N LEU A 146 -6.81 -4.24 -0.85
CA LEU A 146 -8.26 -4.08 -0.68
C LEU A 146 -8.95 -3.89 -2.03
N TYR A 147 -8.50 -2.96 -2.87
CA TYR A 147 -9.07 -2.78 -4.20
C TYR A 147 -8.98 -4.06 -5.04
N HIS A 148 -7.82 -4.73 -5.05
CA HIS A 148 -7.59 -5.91 -5.88
C HIS A 148 -8.37 -7.15 -5.41
N TYR A 149 -8.57 -7.32 -4.09
CA TYR A 149 -9.48 -8.35 -3.56
C TYR A 149 -10.94 -8.04 -3.92
N LEU A 150 -11.37 -6.78 -3.82
CA LEU A 150 -12.72 -6.36 -4.21
C LEU A 150 -12.98 -6.63 -5.70
N LYS A 151 -12.06 -6.21 -6.58
CA LYS A 151 -12.08 -6.46 -8.03
C LYS A 151 -12.29 -7.95 -8.35
N ARG A 152 -11.64 -8.83 -7.58
CA ARG A 152 -11.64 -10.29 -7.76
C ARG A 152 -12.74 -11.03 -6.99
N ARG A 153 -13.63 -10.30 -6.31
CA ARG A 153 -14.65 -10.86 -5.39
C ARG A 153 -14.06 -11.77 -4.30
N LYS A 154 -12.82 -11.53 -3.87
CA LYS A 154 -12.16 -12.26 -2.76
C LYS A 154 -12.55 -11.63 -1.43
N TYR A 155 -13.85 -11.65 -1.12
CA TYR A 155 -14.46 -10.88 -0.04
C TYR A 155 -13.97 -11.25 1.36
N LEU A 156 -13.70 -12.53 1.62
CA LEU A 156 -13.13 -12.96 2.89
C LEU A 156 -11.76 -12.32 3.13
N ASN A 157 -10.90 -12.28 2.11
CA ASN A 157 -9.58 -11.65 2.21
C ASN A 157 -9.67 -10.12 2.30
N PHE A 158 -10.64 -9.52 1.60
CA PHE A 158 -10.95 -8.09 1.73
C PHE A 158 -11.26 -7.73 3.20
N ILE A 159 -12.21 -8.43 3.82
CA ILE A 159 -12.63 -8.19 5.20
C ILE A 159 -11.45 -8.42 6.16
N LYS A 160 -10.67 -9.49 5.96
CA LYS A 160 -9.49 -9.77 6.79
C LYS A 160 -8.47 -8.63 6.76
N VAL A 161 -8.05 -8.17 5.59
CA VAL A 161 -7.07 -7.07 5.48
C VAL A 161 -7.64 -5.79 6.08
N MET A 162 -8.92 -5.50 5.82
CA MET A 162 -9.60 -4.33 6.38
C MET A 162 -9.59 -4.34 7.91
N GLU A 163 -9.92 -5.47 8.53
CA GLU A 163 -9.93 -5.62 9.99
C GLU A 163 -8.53 -5.57 10.60
N GLU A 164 -7.53 -6.22 9.98
CA GLU A 164 -6.15 -6.23 10.47
C GLU A 164 -5.49 -4.84 10.41
N THR A 165 -5.95 -3.96 9.50
CA THR A 165 -5.33 -2.65 9.23
C THR A 165 -6.13 -1.45 9.73
N LYS A 166 -7.35 -1.65 10.28
CA LYS A 166 -8.25 -0.55 10.65
C LYS A 166 -7.64 0.47 11.61
N ASP A 167 -6.87 0.01 12.60
CA ASP A 167 -6.28 0.88 13.61
C ASP A 167 -5.22 1.79 13.00
N ILE A 168 -4.36 1.24 12.13
CA ILE A 168 -3.29 2.03 11.51
C ILE A 168 -3.84 2.96 10.43
N PHE A 169 -4.88 2.54 9.69
CA PHE A 169 -5.59 3.41 8.75
C PHE A 169 -6.26 4.57 9.47
N TYR A 170 -6.94 4.32 10.58
CA TYR A 170 -7.53 5.37 11.42
C TYR A 170 -6.47 6.33 11.94
N LEU A 171 -5.36 5.81 12.46
CA LEU A 171 -4.28 6.62 13.00
C LEU A 171 -3.61 7.49 11.93
N PHE A 172 -3.23 6.90 10.80
CA PHE A 172 -2.60 7.57 9.66
C PHE A 172 -3.46 8.72 9.14
N SER A 173 -4.75 8.45 8.95
CA SER A 173 -5.72 9.40 8.37
C SER A 173 -6.29 10.39 9.37
N ASN A 174 -5.93 10.28 10.66
CA ASN A 174 -6.56 11.02 11.75
C ASN A 174 -8.10 10.87 11.74
N GLY A 175 -8.57 9.65 11.51
CA GLY A 175 -9.99 9.29 11.46
C GLY A 175 -10.71 9.60 10.16
N ASN A 176 -10.04 10.15 9.15
CA ASN A 176 -10.65 10.45 7.86
C ASN A 176 -10.89 9.17 7.04
N SER A 177 -12.16 8.84 6.78
CA SER A 177 -12.55 7.64 6.03
C SER A 177 -12.04 7.60 4.59
N LYS A 178 -11.62 8.74 4.01
CA LYS A 178 -11.03 8.80 2.65
C LYS A 178 -9.78 7.94 2.47
N VAL A 179 -9.14 7.49 3.55
CA VAL A 179 -8.06 6.48 3.49
C VAL A 179 -8.51 5.16 2.86
N TYR A 180 -9.81 4.87 2.83
CA TYR A 180 -10.41 3.72 2.16
C TYR A 180 -10.94 4.04 0.75
N SER A 181 -10.67 5.23 0.23
CA SER A 181 -11.16 5.64 -1.09
C SER A 181 -10.41 4.93 -2.21
N PHE A 182 -11.15 4.47 -3.22
CA PHE A 182 -10.62 3.91 -4.47
C PHE A 182 -10.68 4.92 -5.62
N VAL A 183 -10.60 6.22 -5.32
CA VAL A 183 -10.68 7.32 -6.31
C VAL A 183 -9.64 7.22 -7.43
N GLU A 184 -8.48 6.60 -7.14
CA GLU A 184 -7.45 6.32 -8.16
C GLU A 184 -7.96 5.41 -9.29
N TYR A 185 -9.02 4.64 -9.02
CA TYR A 185 -9.69 3.74 -9.95
C TYR A 185 -11.04 4.30 -10.43
N LYS A 186 -11.18 5.62 -10.59
CA LYS A 186 -12.43 6.29 -10.98
C LYS A 186 -13.10 5.69 -12.24
N ASP A 187 -12.32 5.21 -13.20
CA ASP A 187 -12.85 4.60 -14.44
C ASP A 187 -13.50 3.22 -14.18
N LYS A 188 -13.34 2.69 -12.96
CA LYS A 188 -13.93 1.45 -12.45
C LYS A 188 -14.96 1.72 -11.33
N ALA A 189 -15.39 2.96 -11.12
CA ALA A 189 -16.30 3.34 -10.03
C ALA A 189 -17.59 2.51 -10.00
N GLY A 190 -18.20 2.23 -11.16
CA GLY A 190 -19.39 1.37 -11.25
C GLY A 190 -19.13 -0.07 -10.79
N MET A 191 -17.95 -0.63 -11.10
CA MET A 191 -17.55 -1.95 -10.61
C MET A 191 -17.36 -1.93 -9.10
N VAL A 192 -16.63 -0.94 -8.57
CA VAL A 192 -16.40 -0.76 -7.13
C VAL A 192 -17.72 -0.67 -6.37
N LYS A 193 -18.63 0.20 -6.81
CA LYS A 193 -19.96 0.37 -6.20
C LYS A 193 -20.72 -0.95 -6.14
N ASN A 194 -20.85 -1.64 -7.27
CA ASN A 194 -21.57 -2.91 -7.35
C ASN A 194 -20.96 -3.99 -6.43
N ARG A 195 -19.62 -4.07 -6.35
CA ARG A 195 -18.91 -5.03 -5.50
C ARG A 195 -19.05 -4.72 -4.01
N LEU A 196 -19.02 -3.44 -3.64
CA LEU A 196 -19.26 -3.01 -2.25
C LEU A 196 -20.72 -3.27 -1.83
N GLU A 197 -21.68 -3.04 -2.71
CA GLU A 197 -23.08 -3.39 -2.46
C GLU A 197 -23.27 -4.91 -2.27
N GLU A 198 -22.66 -5.73 -3.13
CA GLU A 198 -22.64 -7.18 -2.96
C GLU A 198 -22.02 -7.60 -1.62
N LEU A 199 -20.87 -7.02 -1.26
CA LEU A 199 -20.17 -7.29 0.00
C LEU A 199 -21.01 -6.88 1.21
N SER A 200 -21.68 -5.73 1.16
CA SER A 200 -22.51 -5.20 2.26
C SER A 200 -23.70 -6.10 2.60
N LYS A 201 -24.23 -6.84 1.63
CA LYS A 201 -25.31 -7.82 1.87
C LYS A 201 -24.83 -9.02 2.70
N ALA A 202 -23.56 -9.40 2.56
CA ALA A 202 -22.96 -10.52 3.27
C ALA A 202 -22.35 -10.14 4.63
N TYR A 203 -22.03 -8.85 4.84
CA TYR A 203 -21.35 -8.33 6.03
C TYR A 203 -22.00 -7.02 6.54
N ASN A 204 -23.33 -6.98 6.61
CA ASN A 204 -24.14 -5.79 6.92
C ASN A 204 -23.83 -5.13 8.28
N ASP A 205 -23.36 -5.91 9.26
CA ASP A 205 -23.05 -5.43 10.60
C ASP A 205 -21.60 -4.97 10.79
N ASN A 206 -20.79 -4.93 9.72
CA ASN A 206 -19.39 -4.50 9.81
C ASN A 206 -19.26 -2.96 9.74
N ASP A 207 -18.87 -2.33 10.85
CA ASP A 207 -18.75 -0.87 10.93
C ASP A 207 -17.61 -0.27 10.09
N ILE A 208 -16.52 -1.02 9.87
CA ILE A 208 -15.45 -0.54 8.99
C ILE A 208 -15.89 -0.60 7.53
N LEU A 209 -16.65 -1.62 7.13
CA LEU A 209 -17.22 -1.71 5.79
C LEU A 209 -18.15 -0.52 5.50
N LYS A 210 -18.94 -0.04 6.47
CA LYS A 210 -19.74 1.19 6.31
C LYS A 210 -18.85 2.40 5.97
N LYS A 211 -17.72 2.57 6.68
CA LYS A 211 -16.75 3.65 6.38
C LYS A 211 -16.12 3.50 4.99
N VAL A 212 -15.82 2.28 4.55
CA VAL A 212 -15.34 2.01 3.19
C VAL A 212 -16.40 2.42 2.16
N MET A 213 -17.66 2.08 2.39
CA MET A 213 -18.76 2.45 1.50
C MET A 213 -18.90 3.98 1.43
N GLU A 214 -18.93 4.67 2.56
CA GLU A 214 -18.99 6.15 2.62
C GLU A 214 -17.83 6.81 1.86
N ALA A 215 -16.62 6.26 1.92
CA ALA A 215 -15.45 6.78 1.22
C ALA A 215 -15.50 6.61 -0.31
N ASN A 216 -16.44 5.83 -0.83
CA ASN A 216 -16.56 5.42 -2.23
C ASN A 216 -17.95 5.70 -2.85
N GLN A 217 -18.75 6.57 -2.22
CA GLN A 217 -20.01 7.08 -2.75
C GLN A 217 -19.81 8.25 -3.72
#